data_AF-A0A6I4Z454-F1
#
_entry.id   AF-A0A6I4Z454-F1
#
_cell.length_a   1.000
_cell.length_b   1.000
_cell.length_c   1.000
_cell.angle_alpha   90.00
_cell.angle_beta   90.00
_cell.angle_gamma   90.00
#
_symmetry.space_group_name_H-M   'P 1'
#
loop_
_entity.id
_entity.type
_entity.pdbx_description
1 polymer ?
#
loop_
_entity_poly.entity_id
_entity_poly.type
_entity_poly.pdbx_seq_one_letter_code
_entity_poly.pdbx_strand_id
1 'polypeptide(L)'
;MNAEALPYTLLIILVELAIGSLWVTLAADLRGGVTRGFVLTMTALAAVVAGLAYWLALSLNVGPDVDGYLIDAGWFEPMRTLLLVVTGTSAFYAFMVFMGWDPAGRIVAIGGSVVGVICVAFLAGMLAPPVWGYAGVFLALLAGTVAMGAVSTSMTWGHWYLTEGSLPGRPLRELAWILIVAIVLQVVLLAINAAIPEIFTP
;
A
#
# COMPACT_ATOMS: atom_id res chain seq x y z
N MET A 1 11.07 -2.91 -21.79
CA MET A 1 11.28 -3.01 -20.33
C MET A 1 12.70 -3.46 -20.11
N ASN A 2 13.55 -2.59 -19.55
CA ASN A 2 14.89 -2.97 -19.10
C ASN A 2 14.79 -3.75 -17.79
N ALA A 3 15.68 -4.74 -17.59
CA ALA A 3 15.73 -5.55 -16.39
C ALA A 3 16.07 -4.72 -15.13
N GLU A 4 16.73 -3.57 -15.30
CA GLU A 4 17.14 -2.67 -14.22
C GLU A 4 15.97 -2.02 -13.47
N ALA A 5 14.83 -1.79 -14.12
CA ALA A 5 13.64 -1.19 -13.52
C ALA A 5 12.76 -2.19 -12.73
N LEU A 6 12.99 -3.49 -12.91
CA LEU A 6 12.17 -4.54 -12.28
C LEU A 6 12.20 -4.49 -10.75
N PRO A 7 13.35 -4.33 -10.07
CA PRO A 7 13.39 -4.31 -8.61
C PRO A 7 12.65 -3.10 -8.02
N TYR A 8 12.69 -1.94 -8.70
CA TYR A 8 11.96 -0.74 -8.29
C TYR A 8 10.44 -0.92 -8.46
N THR A 9 10.02 -1.49 -9.59
CA THR A 9 8.60 -1.79 -9.84
C THR A 9 8.06 -2.78 -8.81
N LEU A 10 8.84 -3.83 -8.51
CA LEU A 10 8.48 -4.80 -7.48
C LEU A 10 8.38 -4.14 -6.09
N LEU A 11 9.31 -3.25 -5.74
CA LEU A 11 9.26 -2.51 -4.49
C LEU A 11 7.98 -1.68 -4.39
N ILE A 12 7.63 -0.93 -5.44
CA ILE A 12 6.40 -0.12 -5.49
C ILE A 12 5.18 -1.00 -5.23
N ILE A 13 5.04 -2.11 -5.97
CA ILE A 13 3.90 -3.03 -5.83
C ILE A 13 3.83 -3.63 -4.43
N LEU A 14 4.97 -4.04 -3.84
CA LEU A 14 5.00 -4.60 -2.50
C LEU A 14 4.64 -3.55 -1.43
N VAL A 15 5.11 -2.31 -1.58
CA VAL A 15 4.76 -1.20 -0.68
C VAL A 15 3.26 -0.89 -0.76
N GLU A 16 2.72 -0.73 -1.97
CA GLU A 16 1.30 -0.48 -2.21
C GLU A 16 0.42 -1.62 -1.66
N LEU A 17 0.82 -2.87 -1.91
CA LEU A 17 0.10 -4.04 -1.41
C LEU A 17 0.13 -4.13 0.12
N ALA A 18 1.29 -3.94 0.75
CA ALA A 18 1.42 -4.02 2.20
C ALA A 18 0.61 -2.92 2.91
N ILE A 19 0.85 -1.66 2.53
CA ILE A 19 0.22 -0.49 3.15
C ILE A 19 -1.28 -0.46 2.84
N GLY A 20 -1.64 -0.74 1.58
CA GLY A 20 -3.03 -0.84 1.16
C GLY A 20 -3.80 -1.91 1.92
N SER A 21 -3.22 -3.10 2.07
CA SER A 21 -3.84 -4.19 2.81
C SER A 21 -4.04 -3.82 4.27
N LEU A 22 -3.06 -3.14 4.91
CA LEU A 22 -3.22 -2.61 6.27
C LEU A 22 -4.37 -1.61 6.37
N TRP A 23 -4.43 -0.62 5.47
CA TRP A 23 -5.45 0.42 5.49
C TRP A 23 -6.87 -0.13 5.33
N VAL A 24 -7.07 -0.97 4.31
CA VAL A 24 -8.40 -1.50 3.99
C VAL A 24 -8.84 -2.51 5.04
N THR A 25 -7.92 -3.30 5.59
CA THR A 25 -8.21 -4.21 6.70
C THR A 25 -8.59 -3.45 7.96
N LEU A 26 -7.85 -2.40 8.32
CA LEU A 26 -8.17 -1.54 9.45
C LEU A 26 -9.54 -0.87 9.26
N ALA A 27 -9.84 -0.36 8.06
CA ALA A 27 -11.13 0.23 7.76
C ALA A 27 -12.27 -0.78 7.92
N ALA A 28 -12.07 -2.03 7.50
CA ALA A 28 -13.03 -3.11 7.69
C ALA A 28 -13.19 -3.50 9.17
N ASP A 29 -12.10 -3.60 9.93
CA ASP A 29 -12.13 -3.89 11.37
C ASP A 29 -12.85 -2.79 12.16
N LEU A 30 -12.56 -1.51 11.87
CA LEU A 30 -13.21 -0.37 12.53
C LEU A 30 -14.72 -0.29 12.26
N ARG A 31 -15.16 -0.69 11.06
CA ARG A 31 -16.59 -0.72 10.70
C ARG A 31 -17.33 -1.90 11.31
N GLY A 32 -16.61 -2.95 11.68
CA GLY A 32 -17.18 -4.22 12.12
C GLY A 32 -17.82 -5.02 10.99
N GLY A 33 -18.27 -6.23 11.30
CA GLY A 33 -18.86 -7.16 10.32
C GLY A 33 -17.83 -8.05 9.61
N VAL A 34 -16.56 -7.95 9.98
CA VAL A 34 -15.51 -8.92 9.65
C VAL A 34 -15.16 -9.76 10.87
N THR A 35 -14.73 -11.00 10.64
CA THR A 35 -14.33 -11.90 11.72
C THR A 35 -12.91 -11.58 12.21
N ARG A 36 -12.62 -11.87 13.47
CA ARG A 36 -11.28 -11.70 14.05
C ARG A 36 -10.22 -12.53 13.31
N GLY A 37 -10.59 -13.75 12.88
CA GLY A 37 -9.72 -14.61 12.08
C GLY A 37 -9.32 -13.96 10.76
N PHE A 38 -10.27 -13.33 10.07
CA PHE A 38 -9.98 -12.58 8.85
C PHE A 38 -9.02 -11.40 9.10
N VAL A 39 -9.27 -10.59 10.13
CA VAL A 39 -8.39 -9.46 10.48
C VAL A 39 -6.98 -9.96 10.80
N LEU A 40 -6.86 -11.04 11.58
CA LEU A 40 -5.57 -11.66 11.89
C LEU A 40 -4.83 -12.10 10.62
N THR A 41 -5.51 -12.82 9.72
CA THR A 41 -4.91 -13.29 8.46
C THR A 41 -4.44 -12.12 7.61
N MET A 42 -5.28 -11.11 7.41
CA MET A 42 -4.94 -9.96 6.56
C MET A 42 -3.79 -9.13 7.15
N THR A 43 -3.79 -8.89 8.46
CA THR A 43 -2.72 -8.11 9.12
C THR A 43 -1.40 -8.88 9.15
N ALA A 44 -1.44 -10.20 9.33
CA ALA A 44 -0.25 -11.05 9.22
C ALA A 44 0.31 -11.04 7.78
N LEU A 45 -0.56 -11.13 6.75
CA LEU A 45 -0.14 -11.03 5.36
C LEU A 45 0.46 -9.65 5.05
N ALA A 46 -0.17 -8.55 5.52
CA ALA A 46 0.38 -7.21 5.37
C ALA A 46 1.78 -7.09 6.01
N ALA A 47 1.98 -7.69 7.19
CA ALA A 47 3.29 -7.72 7.84
C ALA A 47 4.34 -8.51 7.03
N VAL A 48 3.96 -9.67 6.47
CA VAL A 48 4.86 -10.46 5.62
C VAL A 48 5.23 -9.69 4.35
N VAL A 49 4.26 -9.11 3.65
CA VAL A 49 4.51 -8.33 2.43
C VAL A 49 5.35 -7.09 2.74
N ALA A 50 5.08 -6.38 3.84
CA ALA A 50 5.90 -5.25 4.29
C ALA A 50 7.34 -5.69 4.59
N GLY A 51 7.53 -6.85 5.24
CA GLY A 51 8.84 -7.42 5.50
C GLY A 51 9.60 -7.78 4.23
N LEU A 52 8.92 -8.31 3.22
CA LEU A 52 9.51 -8.57 1.89
C LEU A 52 9.86 -7.27 1.17
N ALA A 53 9.00 -6.25 1.24
CA ALA A 53 9.28 -4.92 0.70
C ALA A 53 10.53 -4.30 1.36
N TYR A 54 10.62 -4.40 2.69
CA TYR A 54 11.75 -3.91 3.47
C TYR A 54 13.04 -4.66 3.14
N TRP A 55 12.98 -5.99 3.03
CA TRP A 55 14.13 -6.80 2.62
C TRP A 55 14.59 -6.42 1.20
N LEU A 56 13.67 -6.27 0.26
CA LEU A 56 14.00 -5.79 -1.09
C LEU A 56 14.68 -4.42 -1.00
N ALA A 57 14.13 -3.46 -0.25
CA ALA A 57 14.71 -2.14 -0.07
C ALA A 57 16.12 -2.14 0.55
N LEU A 58 16.47 -3.14 1.38
CA LEU A 58 17.83 -3.33 1.89
C LEU A 58 18.81 -3.84 0.82
N SER A 59 18.32 -4.58 -0.16
CA SER A 59 19.13 -5.14 -1.24
C SER A 59 19.36 -4.18 -2.42
N LEU A 60 18.60 -3.09 -2.50
CA LEU A 60 18.71 -2.12 -3.58
C LEU A 60 19.87 -1.15 -3.36
N ASN A 61 20.64 -0.93 -4.41
CA ASN A 61 21.60 0.17 -4.51
C ASN A 61 21.01 1.23 -5.43
N VAL A 62 20.55 2.34 -4.85
CA VAL A 62 19.82 3.38 -5.58
C VAL A 62 20.81 4.38 -6.17
N GLY A 63 20.86 4.43 -7.51
CA GLY A 63 21.63 5.41 -8.28
C GLY A 63 20.85 6.71 -8.55
N PRO A 64 21.44 7.65 -9.32
CA PRO A 64 20.78 8.89 -9.72
C PRO A 64 19.70 8.70 -10.79
N ASP A 65 19.72 7.57 -11.50
CA ASP A 65 18.74 7.19 -12.50
C ASP A 65 18.51 5.68 -12.54
N VAL A 66 17.41 5.28 -13.17
CA VAL A 66 17.05 3.88 -13.47
C VAL A 66 16.63 3.82 -14.92
N ASP A 67 17.44 3.20 -15.77
CA ASP A 67 17.17 3.12 -17.22
C ASP A 67 16.91 4.50 -17.86
N GLY A 68 17.65 5.53 -17.42
CA GLY A 68 17.46 6.92 -17.89
C GLY A 68 16.28 7.67 -17.23
N TYR A 69 15.51 7.03 -16.35
CA TYR A 69 14.52 7.70 -15.51
C TYR A 69 15.20 8.31 -14.28
N LEU A 70 15.13 9.63 -14.14
CA LEU A 70 15.76 10.34 -13.01
C LEU A 70 15.07 10.00 -11.68
N ILE A 71 15.87 9.71 -10.66
CA ILE A 71 15.41 9.36 -9.31
C ILE A 71 16.15 10.21 -8.28
N ASP A 72 15.40 10.72 -7.29
CA ASP A 72 16.00 11.40 -6.15
C ASP A 72 16.27 10.39 -5.02
N ALA A 73 17.50 9.88 -4.98
CA ALA A 73 17.95 8.90 -3.99
C ALA A 73 17.88 9.43 -2.54
N GLY A 74 17.82 10.74 -2.32
CA GLY A 74 17.77 11.35 -0.98
C GLY A 74 16.52 10.96 -0.18
N TRP A 75 15.43 10.58 -0.86
CA TRP A 75 14.18 10.14 -0.23
C TRP A 75 14.19 8.67 0.17
N PHE A 76 15.15 7.88 -0.33
CA PHE A 76 15.11 6.43 -0.21
C PHE A 76 15.41 5.92 1.21
N GLU A 77 16.41 6.49 1.90
CA GLU A 77 16.76 6.05 3.26
C GLU A 77 15.63 6.32 4.27
N PRO A 78 15.03 7.52 4.31
CA PRO A 78 13.87 7.75 5.18
C PRO A 78 12.69 6.85 4.82
N MET A 79 12.40 6.66 3.53
CA MET A 79 11.34 5.73 3.07
C MET A 79 11.59 4.31 3.59
N ARG A 80 12.82 3.81 3.49
CA ARG A 80 13.22 2.49 4.00
C ARG A 80 13.01 2.37 5.51
N THR A 81 13.31 3.41 6.28
CA THR A 81 13.07 3.46 7.73
C THR A 81 11.58 3.43 8.05
N LEU A 82 10.76 4.20 7.31
CA LEU A 82 9.31 4.19 7.46
C LEU A 82 8.71 2.81 7.14
N LEU A 83 9.24 2.13 6.12
CA LEU A 83 8.81 0.79 5.75
C LEU A 83 9.09 -0.26 6.85
N LEU A 84 10.21 -0.12 7.57
CA LEU A 84 10.48 -0.92 8.77
C LEU A 84 9.42 -0.69 9.86
N VAL A 85 9.02 0.57 10.07
CA VAL A 85 7.97 0.91 11.04
C VAL A 85 6.61 0.36 10.60
N VAL A 86 6.27 0.42 9.31
CA VAL A 86 5.05 -0.23 8.77
C VAL A 86 5.07 -1.73 9.00
N THR A 87 6.23 -2.37 8.79
CA THR A 87 6.42 -3.80 9.04
C THR A 87 6.18 -4.14 10.51
N GLY A 88 6.84 -3.40 11.42
CA GLY A 88 6.71 -3.61 12.86
C GLY A 88 5.29 -3.36 13.37
N THR A 89 4.64 -2.28 12.92
CA THR A 89 3.26 -1.95 13.32
C THR A 89 2.25 -2.96 12.79
N SER A 90 2.41 -3.45 11.56
CA SER A 90 1.55 -4.51 10.99
C SER A 90 1.70 -5.82 11.76
N ALA A 91 2.93 -6.23 12.06
CA ALA A 91 3.20 -7.43 12.86
C ALA A 91 2.65 -7.31 14.28
N PHE A 92 2.82 -6.13 14.91
CA PHE A 92 2.32 -5.88 16.25
C PHE A 92 0.80 -5.80 16.30
N TYR A 93 0.15 -5.23 15.28
CA TYR A 93 -1.30 -5.27 15.15
C TYR A 93 -1.81 -6.72 15.00
N ALA A 94 -1.20 -7.53 14.14
CA ALA A 94 -1.54 -8.95 14.01
C ALA A 94 -1.41 -9.69 15.35
N PHE A 95 -0.33 -9.44 16.10
CA PHE A 95 -0.14 -9.99 17.44
C PHE A 95 -1.23 -9.54 18.44
N MET A 96 -1.60 -8.25 18.45
CA MET A 96 -2.66 -7.75 19.32
C MET A 96 -4.03 -8.34 18.97
N VAL A 97 -4.34 -8.49 17.69
CA VAL A 97 -5.54 -9.20 17.23
C VAL A 97 -5.48 -10.66 17.65
N PHE A 98 -4.33 -11.33 17.59
CA PHE A 98 -4.16 -12.70 18.10
C PHE A 98 -4.38 -12.79 19.63
N MET A 99 -3.97 -11.78 20.39
CA MET A 99 -4.19 -11.73 21.85
C MET A 99 -5.61 -11.27 22.25
N GLY A 100 -6.36 -10.66 21.33
CA GLY A 100 -7.73 -10.19 21.57
C GLY A 100 -7.76 -8.80 22.20
N TRP A 101 -6.71 -8.02 21.99
CA TRP A 101 -6.57 -6.65 22.48
C TRP A 101 -7.04 -5.65 21.43
N ASP A 102 -8.27 -5.85 20.92
CA ASP A 102 -8.76 -5.14 19.73
C ASP A 102 -8.65 -3.61 19.81
N PRO A 103 -8.97 -2.93 20.95
CA PRO A 103 -8.84 -1.47 21.03
C PRO A 103 -7.38 -1.00 20.91
N ALA A 104 -6.45 -1.67 21.57
CA ALA A 104 -5.03 -1.34 21.51
C ALA A 104 -4.46 -1.64 20.12
N GLY A 105 -4.84 -2.78 19.53
CA GLY A 105 -4.48 -3.17 18.17
C GLY A 105 -4.88 -2.13 17.13
N ARG A 106 -6.11 -1.62 17.22
CA ARG A 106 -6.60 -0.57 16.32
C ARG A 106 -5.82 0.73 16.45
N ILE A 107 -5.41 1.14 17.65
CA ILE A 107 -4.58 2.33 17.85
C ILE A 107 -3.21 2.16 17.17
N VAL A 108 -2.59 0.99 17.33
CA VAL A 108 -1.33 0.65 16.65
C VAL A 108 -1.51 0.67 15.14
N ALA A 109 -2.59 0.09 14.62
CA ALA A 109 -2.89 0.04 13.21
C ALA A 109 -3.15 1.43 12.61
N ILE A 110 -3.82 2.32 13.34
CA ILE A 110 -4.01 3.72 12.94
C ILE A 110 -2.64 4.41 12.83
N GLY A 111 -1.78 4.25 13.85
CA GLY A 111 -0.41 4.78 13.81
C GLY A 111 0.39 4.24 12.62
N GLY A 112 0.37 2.92 12.41
CA GLY A 112 1.00 2.26 11.26
C GLY A 112 0.44 2.73 9.92
N SER A 113 -0.86 3.03 9.84
CA SER A 113 -1.51 3.55 8.64
C SER A 113 -1.04 4.97 8.32
N VAL A 114 -0.91 5.84 9.33
CA VAL A 114 -0.34 7.20 9.17
C VAL A 114 1.11 7.11 8.69
N VAL A 115 1.91 6.26 9.30
CA VAL A 115 3.29 6.02 8.84
C VAL A 115 3.30 5.48 7.41
N GLY A 116 2.36 4.61 7.04
CA GLY A 116 2.17 4.13 5.69
C GLY A 116 1.92 5.27 4.68
N VAL A 117 1.08 6.25 5.02
CA VAL A 117 0.85 7.43 4.16
C VAL A 117 2.15 8.19 3.95
N ILE A 118 2.92 8.41 5.03
CA ILE A 118 4.22 9.09 4.96
C ILE A 118 5.21 8.26 4.13
N CYS A 119 5.21 6.94 4.27
CA CYS A 119 6.06 6.06 3.46
C CYS A 119 5.76 6.19 1.95
N VAL A 120 4.48 6.16 1.57
CA VAL A 120 4.03 6.42 0.18
C VAL A 120 4.43 7.82 -0.28
N ALA A 121 4.34 8.82 0.60
CA ALA A 121 4.75 10.19 0.35
C ALA A 121 6.25 10.32 0.05
N PHE A 122 7.11 9.58 0.75
CA PHE A 122 8.54 9.56 0.47
C PHE A 122 8.89 8.76 -0.78
N LEU A 123 8.20 7.64 -1.03
CA LEU A 123 8.33 6.90 -2.29
C LEU A 123 7.94 7.77 -3.49
N ALA A 124 6.90 8.60 -3.34
CA ALA A 124 6.54 9.60 -4.33
C ALA A 124 7.66 10.63 -4.55
N GLY A 125 8.30 11.11 -3.47
CA GLY A 125 9.44 12.05 -3.55
C GLY A 125 10.61 11.49 -4.34
N MET A 126 10.95 10.22 -4.12
CA MET A 126 11.98 9.51 -4.88
C MET A 126 11.68 9.48 -6.39
N LEU A 127 10.41 9.27 -6.75
CA LEU A 127 9.95 9.12 -8.14
C LEU A 127 9.48 10.42 -8.79
N ALA A 128 9.43 11.53 -8.04
CA ALA A 128 8.95 12.84 -8.45
C ALA A 128 9.81 13.65 -9.44
N PRO A 129 11.12 13.39 -9.66
CA PRO A 129 11.91 14.23 -10.55
C PRO A 129 11.35 14.38 -11.99
N PRO A 130 10.63 13.39 -12.57
CA PRO A 130 10.02 13.57 -13.89
C PRO A 130 8.53 14.02 -13.92
N VAL A 131 8.24 14.90 -14.88
CA VAL A 131 6.98 15.29 -15.56
C VAL A 131 5.76 15.80 -14.74
N TRP A 132 5.32 15.18 -13.63
CA TRP A 132 4.03 15.56 -12.97
C TRP A 132 4.24 16.20 -11.60
N GLY A 133 5.52 16.29 -11.21
CA GLY A 133 5.94 16.68 -9.89
C GLY A 133 5.44 15.74 -8.79
N TYR A 134 5.81 16.08 -7.58
CA TYR A 134 5.50 15.32 -6.38
C TYR A 134 4.01 14.98 -6.22
N ALA A 135 3.13 15.95 -6.45
CA ALA A 135 1.70 15.80 -6.20
C ALA A 135 1.04 14.75 -7.11
N GLY A 136 1.39 14.75 -8.41
CA GLY A 136 0.84 13.78 -9.35
C GLY A 136 1.26 12.35 -9.02
N VAL A 137 2.56 12.15 -8.77
CA VAL A 137 3.11 10.84 -8.38
C VAL A 137 2.52 10.37 -7.05
N PHE A 138 2.41 11.25 -6.06
CA PHE A 138 1.83 10.90 -4.76
C PHE A 138 0.37 10.46 -4.88
N LEU A 139 -0.46 11.20 -5.63
CA LEU A 139 -1.86 10.82 -5.84
C LEU A 139 -1.99 9.49 -6.60
N ALA A 140 -1.12 9.24 -7.58
CA ALA A 140 -1.11 7.99 -8.33
C ALA A 140 -0.75 6.79 -7.42
N LEU A 141 0.32 6.91 -6.62
CA LEU A 141 0.73 5.87 -5.68
C LEU A 141 -0.28 5.67 -4.56
N LEU A 142 -0.92 6.74 -4.08
CA LEU A 142 -1.95 6.62 -3.06
C LEU A 142 -3.20 5.90 -3.61
N ALA A 143 -3.60 6.22 -4.85
CA ALA A 143 -4.68 5.51 -5.53
C ALA A 143 -4.32 4.03 -5.78
N GLY A 144 -3.09 3.74 -6.20
CA GLY A 144 -2.57 2.38 -6.35
C GLY A 144 -2.53 1.60 -5.04
N THR A 145 -2.07 2.22 -3.96
CA THR A 145 -2.09 1.66 -2.60
C THR A 145 -3.51 1.27 -2.19
N VAL A 146 -4.49 2.17 -2.36
CA VAL A 146 -5.90 1.87 -2.04
C VAL A 146 -6.45 0.75 -2.93
N ALA A 147 -6.14 0.76 -4.23
CA ALA A 147 -6.58 -0.28 -5.17
C ALA A 147 -6.02 -1.66 -4.79
N MET A 148 -4.73 -1.74 -4.52
CA MET A 148 -4.04 -2.97 -4.10
C MET A 148 -4.57 -3.51 -2.78
N GLY A 149 -4.84 -2.63 -1.81
CA GLY A 149 -5.50 -3.00 -0.57
C GLY A 149 -6.93 -3.49 -0.75
N ALA A 150 -7.70 -2.82 -1.60
CA ALA A 150 -9.10 -3.16 -1.83
C ALA A 150 -9.24 -4.49 -2.55
N VAL A 151 -8.41 -4.74 -3.58
CA VAL A 151 -8.43 -6.03 -4.30
C VAL A 151 -7.93 -7.17 -3.41
N SER A 152 -6.85 -7.00 -2.66
CA SER A 152 -6.31 -8.06 -1.78
C SER A 152 -7.31 -8.43 -0.67
N THR A 153 -7.90 -7.42 -0.05
CA THR A 153 -8.87 -7.59 1.04
C THR A 153 -10.17 -8.20 0.52
N SER A 154 -10.68 -7.75 -0.64
CA SER A 154 -11.92 -8.28 -1.22
C SER A 154 -11.78 -9.71 -1.72
N MET A 155 -10.66 -10.07 -2.36
CA MET A 155 -10.40 -11.45 -2.80
C MET A 155 -10.29 -12.41 -1.61
N THR A 156 -9.55 -12.01 -0.56
CA THR A 156 -9.44 -12.81 0.67
C THR A 156 -10.79 -12.93 1.39
N TRP A 157 -11.56 -11.83 1.46
CA TRP A 157 -12.89 -11.85 2.05
C TRP A 157 -13.88 -12.71 1.26
N GLY A 158 -13.77 -12.74 -0.07
CA GLY A 158 -14.54 -13.62 -0.93
C GLY A 158 -14.34 -15.10 -0.60
N HIS A 159 -13.10 -15.51 -0.29
CA HIS A 159 -12.83 -16.87 0.20
C HIS A 159 -13.54 -17.17 1.54
N TRP A 160 -13.49 -16.22 2.48
CA TRP A 160 -14.19 -16.35 3.76
C TRP A 160 -15.71 -16.54 3.59
N TYR A 161 -16.30 -15.84 2.63
CA TYR A 161 -17.73 -15.97 2.30
C TYR A 161 -18.09 -17.36 1.76
N LEU A 162 -17.17 -18.01 1.03
CA LEU A 162 -17.36 -19.37 0.53
C LEU A 162 -17.25 -20.42 1.64
N THR A 163 -16.45 -20.16 2.67
CA THR A 163 -16.26 -21.08 3.81
C THR A 163 -17.30 -20.86 4.92
N GLU A 164 -17.86 -19.66 5.03
CA GLU A 164 -18.78 -19.26 6.10
C GLU A 164 -20.03 -18.58 5.50
N GLY A 165 -21.03 -19.39 5.16
CA GLY A 165 -22.25 -18.94 4.45
C GLY A 165 -23.19 -18.02 5.21
N SER A 166 -22.85 -17.63 6.45
CA SER A 166 -23.65 -16.73 7.31
C SER A 166 -23.11 -15.30 7.35
N LEU A 167 -22.03 -15.00 6.63
CA LEU A 167 -21.41 -13.68 6.65
C LEU A 167 -22.29 -12.61 5.95
N PRO A 168 -22.31 -11.37 6.47
CA PRO A 168 -23.06 -10.29 5.83
C PRO A 168 -22.45 -9.92 4.47
N GLY A 169 -23.28 -9.61 3.48
CA GLY A 169 -22.82 -9.12 2.17
C GLY A 169 -22.35 -7.66 2.16
N ARG A 170 -22.58 -6.92 3.26
CA ARG A 170 -22.25 -5.49 3.35
C ARG A 170 -20.76 -5.17 3.21
N PRO A 171 -19.82 -5.85 3.94
CA PRO A 171 -18.39 -5.59 3.79
C PRO A 171 -17.90 -5.78 2.36
N LEU A 172 -18.37 -6.82 1.67
CA LEU A 172 -17.98 -7.08 0.28
C LEU A 172 -18.40 -5.93 -0.65
N ARG A 173 -19.63 -5.42 -0.49
CA ARG A 173 -20.12 -4.27 -1.26
C ARG A 173 -19.30 -3.00 -0.98
N GLU A 174 -18.92 -2.76 0.27
CA GLU A 174 -18.10 -1.61 0.64
C GLU A 174 -16.69 -1.71 0.04
N LEU A 175 -16.05 -2.88 0.12
CA LEU A 175 -14.74 -3.14 -0.49
C LEU A 175 -14.79 -2.98 -2.02
N ALA A 176 -15.86 -3.44 -2.67
CA ALA A 176 -16.05 -3.26 -4.11
C ALA A 176 -16.16 -1.78 -4.50
N TRP A 177 -16.89 -0.97 -3.72
CA TRP A 177 -16.96 0.47 -3.96
C TRP A 177 -15.62 1.18 -3.76
N ILE A 178 -14.85 0.80 -2.73
CA ILE A 178 -13.49 1.34 -2.52
C ILE A 178 -12.62 1.04 -3.75
N LEU A 179 -12.66 -0.20 -4.25
CA LEU A 179 -11.91 -0.60 -5.45
C LEU A 179 -12.34 0.20 -6.69
N ILE A 180 -13.64 0.34 -6.94
CA ILE A 180 -14.16 1.10 -8.09
C ILE A 180 -13.68 2.55 -8.02
N VAL A 181 -13.80 3.20 -6.86
CA VAL A 181 -13.36 4.58 -6.67
C VAL A 181 -11.85 4.72 -6.90
N ALA A 182 -11.05 3.78 -6.38
CA ALA A 182 -9.60 3.77 -6.58
C ALA A 182 -9.22 3.60 -8.05
N ILE A 183 -9.87 2.67 -8.77
CA ILE A 183 -9.63 2.45 -10.21
C ILE A 183 -10.05 3.68 -11.02
N VAL A 184 -11.22 4.27 -10.74
CA VAL A 184 -11.67 5.49 -11.44
C VAL A 184 -10.65 6.61 -11.22
N LEU A 185 -10.14 6.77 -10.00
CA LEU A 185 -9.09 7.75 -9.71
C LEU A 185 -7.81 7.45 -10.50
N GLN A 186 -7.36 6.19 -10.55
CA GLN A 186 -6.20 5.79 -11.36
C GLN A 186 -6.41 6.08 -12.85
N VAL A 187 -7.59 5.78 -13.40
CA VAL A 187 -7.92 6.06 -14.80
C VAL A 187 -7.92 7.56 -15.08
N VAL A 188 -8.45 8.37 -14.18
CA VAL A 188 -8.42 9.83 -14.30
C VAL A 188 -6.98 10.35 -14.27
N LEU A 189 -6.17 9.89 -13.32
CA LEU A 189 -4.76 10.28 -13.23
C LEU A 189 -3.96 9.86 -14.46
N LEU A 190 -4.22 8.65 -14.98
CA LEU A 190 -3.62 8.17 -16.23
C LEU A 190 -4.04 9.02 -17.43
N ALA A 191 -5.32 9.36 -17.54
CA ALA A 191 -5.82 10.19 -18.64
C ALA A 191 -5.23 11.61 -18.59
N ILE A 192 -5.14 12.19 -17.40
CA ILE A 192 -4.48 13.49 -17.17
C ILE A 192 -3.00 13.38 -17.56
N ASN A 193 -2.32 12.33 -17.11
CA ASN A 193 -0.93 12.10 -17.47
C ASN A 193 -0.74 12.01 -18.99
N ALA A 194 -1.55 11.21 -19.68
CA ALA A 194 -1.44 11.03 -21.12
C ALA A 194 -1.70 12.34 -21.90
N ALA A 195 -2.42 13.30 -21.31
CA ALA A 195 -2.77 14.57 -21.94
C ALA A 195 -1.76 15.71 -21.66
N ILE A 196 -0.95 15.62 -20.59
CA ILE A 196 0.00 16.67 -20.21
C ILE A 196 1.41 16.31 -20.74
N PRO A 197 2.01 17.13 -21.62
CA PRO A 197 3.32 16.85 -22.21
C PRO A 197 4.46 16.92 -21.18
N GLU A 198 5.54 16.21 -21.48
CA GLU A 198 6.74 16.15 -20.64
C GLU A 198 7.35 17.53 -20.39
N ILE A 199 7.50 17.92 -19.11
CA ILE A 199 8.38 19.02 -18.74
C ILE A 199 9.79 18.48 -18.89
N PHE A 200 10.44 18.75 -20.03
CA PHE A 200 11.88 18.59 -20.17
C PHE A 200 12.56 19.56 -19.20
N THR A 201 12.93 19.09 -18.01
CA THR A 201 13.96 19.76 -17.22
C THR A 201 15.32 19.26 -17.69
N PRO A 202 16.16 20.14 -18.29
CA PRO A 202 17.49 19.79 -18.79
C PRO A 202 18.48 19.41 -17.67
#